data_AF-D8P6H5-F1
#
_entry.id   AF-D8P6H5-F1
#
_cell.length_a   1.000
_cell.length_b   1.000
_cell.length_c   1.000
_cell.angle_alpha   90.00
_cell.angle_beta   90.00
_cell.angle_gamma   90.00
#
_symmetry.space_group_name_H-M   'P 1'
#
loop_
_entity.id
_entity.type
_entity.pdbx_description
1 polymer ?
#
loop_
_entity_poly.entity_id
_entity_poly.type
_entity_poly.pdbx_seq_one_letter_code
_entity_poly.pdbx_strand_id
1 'polypeptide(L)'
;MAVGIALSTSAIAADRTEKIQKLMQAQGLSQMLEQQMASSREFSRKQADRMATQVLAGMEPSADYRKRFQRAVEALVADLQPSWGAGEMVAIWSQQFGTKFTDEELDQLIAFYTSPLGQKEVAATREALPAFNQVIQARYKPIQERATAAFMQRIQQIKTECRCDK
;
A
#
# COMPACT_ATOMS: atom_id res chain seq x y z
N MET A 1 42.89 32.15 18.22
CA MET A 1 42.25 31.49 17.06
C MET A 1 41.61 30.21 17.57
N ALA A 2 40.29 30.18 17.73
CA ALA A 2 39.55 28.97 18.09
C ALA A 2 38.85 28.47 16.83
N VAL A 3 39.40 27.44 16.20
CA VAL A 3 38.77 26.75 15.06
C VAL A 3 37.80 25.74 15.67
N GLY A 4 36.50 26.03 15.55
CA GLY A 4 35.43 25.19 16.04
C GLY A 4 35.30 23.91 15.22
N ILE A 5 35.29 22.77 15.92
CA ILE A 5 35.03 21.44 15.38
C ILE A 5 33.51 21.33 15.17
N ALA A 6 33.06 21.53 13.92
CA ALA A 6 31.66 21.39 13.50
C ALA A 6 31.50 20.25 12.48
N LEU A 7 32.10 19.08 12.75
CA LEU A 7 32.08 17.93 11.81
C LEU A 7 31.36 16.68 12.35
N SER A 8 30.88 16.67 13.60
CA SER A 8 30.42 15.43 14.24
C SER A 8 28.92 15.13 14.08
N THR A 9 28.08 16.10 13.74
CA THR A 9 26.62 15.89 13.68
C THR A 9 26.16 15.16 12.42
N SER A 10 26.86 15.33 11.29
CA SER A 10 26.48 14.70 10.02
C SER A 10 26.75 13.19 9.98
N ALA A 11 27.84 12.73 10.62
CA ALA A 11 28.19 11.31 10.66
C ALA A 11 27.23 10.48 11.54
N ILE A 12 26.80 11.04 12.67
CA ILE A 12 25.87 10.39 13.62
C ILE A 12 24.47 10.26 13.00
N ALA A 13 24.00 11.30 12.30
CA ALA A 13 22.70 11.26 11.62
C ALA A 13 22.66 10.24 10.46
N ALA A 14 23.79 10.07 9.76
CA ALA A 14 23.93 9.07 8.70
C ALA A 14 23.91 7.64 9.26
N ASP A 15 24.66 7.38 10.34
CA ASP A 15 24.71 6.07 11.02
C ASP A 15 23.32 5.63 11.52
N ARG A 16 22.60 6.56 12.15
CA ARG A 16 21.25 6.29 12.64
C ARG A 16 20.25 5.99 11.52
N THR A 17 20.32 6.72 10.41
CA THR A 17 19.46 6.46 9.23
C THR A 17 19.70 5.05 8.69
N GLU A 18 20.95 4.62 8.62
CA GLU A 18 21.33 3.28 8.19
C GLU A 18 20.80 2.19 9.15
N LYS A 19 20.88 2.42 10.46
CA LYS A 19 20.31 1.51 11.48
C LYS A 19 18.80 1.31 11.27
N ILE A 20 18.06 2.40 11.08
CA ILE A 20 16.61 2.31 10.89
C ILE A 20 16.28 1.60 9.58
N GLN A 21 17.02 1.86 8.50
CA GLN A 21 16.86 1.14 7.23
C GLN A 21 17.10 -0.36 7.41
N LYS A 22 18.16 -0.76 8.12
CA LYS A 22 18.44 -2.16 8.47
C LYS A 22 17.31 -2.79 9.27
N LEU A 23 16.79 -2.09 10.27
CA LEU A 23 15.64 -2.56 11.06
C LEU A 23 14.41 -2.81 10.17
N MET A 24 14.09 -1.88 9.27
CA MET A 24 12.94 -2.01 8.36
C MET A 24 13.10 -3.17 7.37
N GLN A 25 14.31 -3.39 6.89
CA GLN A 25 14.62 -4.57 6.06
C GLN A 25 14.45 -5.86 6.86
N ALA A 26 14.98 -5.92 8.09
CA ALA A 26 14.90 -7.09 8.94
C ALA A 26 13.45 -7.44 9.33
N GLN A 27 12.57 -6.45 9.45
CA GLN A 27 11.13 -6.62 9.68
C GLN A 27 10.33 -7.01 8.42
N GLY A 28 10.96 -7.02 7.24
CA GLY A 28 10.29 -7.33 5.98
C GLY A 28 9.45 -6.19 5.40
N LEU A 29 9.57 -4.95 5.92
CA LEU A 29 8.79 -3.80 5.47
C LEU A 29 9.07 -3.47 4.00
N SER A 30 10.31 -3.62 3.54
CA SER A 30 10.68 -3.38 2.14
C SER A 30 9.88 -4.28 1.20
N GLN A 31 9.81 -5.58 1.52
CA GLN A 31 9.08 -6.55 0.71
C GLN A 31 7.57 -6.31 0.74
N MET A 32 7.03 -5.90 1.89
CA MET A 32 5.62 -5.50 2.01
C MET A 32 5.28 -4.30 1.12
N LEU A 33 6.14 -3.27 1.12
CA LEU A 33 5.96 -2.06 0.30
C LEU A 33 6.04 -2.39 -1.20
N GLU A 34 6.98 -3.25 -1.61
CA GLU A 34 7.07 -3.73 -2.99
C GLU A 34 5.80 -4.47 -3.43
N GLN A 35 5.29 -5.37 -2.57
CA GLN A 35 4.03 -6.07 -2.81
C GLN A 35 2.84 -5.11 -2.91
N GLN A 36 2.81 -4.08 -2.06
CA GLN A 36 1.77 -3.05 -2.09
C GLN A 36 1.82 -2.23 -3.39
N MET A 37 3.02 -1.85 -3.85
CA MET A 37 3.20 -1.15 -5.14
C MET A 37 2.74 -2.02 -6.32
N ALA A 38 3.13 -3.30 -6.34
CA ALA A 38 2.69 -4.24 -7.37
C ALA A 38 1.16 -4.40 -7.37
N SER A 39 0.55 -4.54 -6.20
CA SER A 39 -0.91 -4.63 -6.03
C SER A 39 -1.62 -3.34 -6.49
N SER A 40 -1.04 -2.18 -6.18
CA SER A 40 -1.54 -0.88 -6.63
C SER A 40 -1.53 -0.78 -8.16
N ARG A 41 -0.46 -1.22 -8.81
CA ARG A 41 -0.36 -1.25 -10.28
C ARG A 41 -1.43 -2.15 -10.90
N GLU A 42 -1.66 -3.33 -10.34
CA GLU A 42 -2.72 -4.22 -10.81
C GLU A 42 -4.11 -3.61 -10.61
N PHE A 43 -4.34 -2.97 -9.47
CA PHE A 43 -5.60 -2.27 -9.18
C PHE A 43 -5.86 -1.13 -10.17
N SER A 44 -4.86 -0.28 -10.44
CA SER A 44 -4.94 0.80 -11.44
C SER A 44 -5.26 0.28 -12.83
N ARG A 45 -4.65 -0.85 -13.23
CA ARG A 45 -4.98 -1.52 -14.50
C ARG A 45 -6.44 -1.96 -14.54
N LYS A 46 -6.92 -2.70 -13.53
CA LYS A 46 -8.32 -3.15 -13.46
C LYS A 46 -9.31 -1.98 -13.43
N GLN A 47 -8.94 -0.84 -12.87
CA GLN A 47 -9.77 0.37 -12.89
C GLN A 47 -9.80 0.99 -14.29
N ALA A 48 -8.64 1.16 -14.93
CA ALA A 48 -8.54 1.70 -16.28
C ALA A 48 -9.26 0.84 -17.32
N ASP A 49 -9.13 -0.50 -17.23
CA ASP A 49 -9.86 -1.45 -18.09
C ASP A 49 -11.38 -1.31 -17.94
N ARG A 50 -11.87 -1.12 -16.70
CA ARG A 50 -13.30 -0.89 -16.45
C ARG A 50 -13.78 0.43 -17.04
N MET A 51 -13.00 1.50 -16.92
CA MET A 51 -13.30 2.80 -17.52
C MET A 51 -13.35 2.70 -19.06
N ALA A 52 -12.37 2.04 -19.67
CA ALA A 52 -12.35 1.81 -21.11
C ALA A 52 -13.57 0.99 -21.57
N THR A 53 -13.93 -0.05 -20.84
CA THR A 53 -15.12 -0.87 -21.12
C THR A 53 -16.41 -0.04 -21.05
N GLN A 54 -16.53 0.86 -20.08
CA GLN A 54 -17.68 1.76 -19.95
C GLN A 54 -17.75 2.77 -21.10
N VAL A 55 -16.62 3.35 -21.52
CA VAL A 55 -16.57 4.28 -22.66
C VAL A 55 -16.91 3.58 -23.97
N LEU A 56 -16.46 2.34 -24.14
CA LEU A 56 -16.72 1.53 -25.33
C LEU A 56 -18.09 0.87 -25.33
N ALA A 57 -18.87 0.98 -24.24
CA ALA A 57 -20.19 0.39 -24.16
C ALA A 57 -21.11 0.99 -25.24
N GLY A 58 -21.63 0.14 -26.11
CA GLY A 58 -22.45 0.56 -27.26
C GLY A 58 -21.66 1.06 -28.47
N MET A 59 -20.32 0.94 -28.47
CA MET A 59 -19.46 1.19 -29.62
C MET A 59 -18.98 -0.13 -30.25
N GLU A 60 -18.79 -0.14 -31.58
CA GLU A 60 -18.10 -1.22 -32.29
C GLU A 60 -16.80 -0.73 -32.94
N PRO A 61 -15.77 -0.38 -32.13
CA PRO A 61 -14.52 0.13 -32.68
C PRO A 61 -13.81 -0.93 -33.53
N SER A 62 -13.26 -0.49 -34.66
CA SER A 62 -12.40 -1.32 -35.51
C SER A 62 -11.16 -1.78 -34.73
N ALA A 63 -10.47 -2.81 -35.24
CA ALA A 63 -9.27 -3.35 -34.59
C ALA A 63 -8.18 -2.30 -34.33
N ASP A 64 -8.03 -1.31 -35.22
CA ASP A 64 -7.06 -0.23 -35.04
C ASP A 64 -7.43 0.69 -33.87
N TYR A 65 -8.70 1.08 -33.76
CA TYR A 65 -9.17 1.89 -32.64
C TYR A 65 -9.10 1.12 -31.31
N ARG A 66 -9.42 -0.18 -31.28
CA ARG A 66 -9.23 -1.01 -30.08
C ARG A 66 -7.78 -0.99 -29.59
N LYS A 67 -6.81 -1.10 -30.49
CA LYS A 67 -5.37 -0.99 -30.15
C LYS A 67 -5.01 0.41 -29.62
N ARG A 68 -5.65 1.48 -30.10
CA ARG A 68 -5.45 2.84 -29.57
C ARG A 68 -6.01 2.99 -28.16
N PHE A 69 -7.19 2.43 -27.88
CA PHE A 69 -7.75 2.39 -26.52
C PHE A 69 -6.86 1.60 -25.55
N GLN A 70 -6.38 0.43 -25.96
CA GLN A 70 -5.45 -0.37 -25.15
C GLN A 70 -4.18 0.42 -24.80
N ARG A 71 -3.58 1.12 -25.78
CA ARG A 71 -2.42 1.98 -25.55
C ARG A 71 -2.72 3.14 -24.60
N ALA A 72 -3.90 3.73 -24.68
CA ALA A 72 -4.31 4.79 -23.76
C ALA A 72 -4.47 4.28 -22.32
N VAL A 73 -5.01 3.06 -22.14
CA VAL A 73 -5.07 2.38 -20.84
C VAL A 73 -3.66 2.12 -20.29
N GLU A 74 -2.76 1.60 -21.12
CA GLU A 74 -1.37 1.34 -20.72
C GLU A 74 -0.63 2.63 -20.33
N ALA A 75 -0.85 3.71 -21.08
CA ALA A 75 -0.31 5.03 -20.75
C ALA A 75 -0.82 5.54 -19.40
N LEU A 76 -2.14 5.48 -19.15
CA LEU A 76 -2.71 5.86 -17.86
C LEU A 76 -2.13 5.03 -16.71
N VAL A 77 -2.00 3.72 -16.86
CA VAL A 77 -1.41 2.86 -15.82
C VAL A 77 0.04 3.24 -15.55
N ALA A 78 0.81 3.61 -16.58
CA ALA A 78 2.18 4.09 -16.44
C ALA A 78 2.24 5.45 -15.75
N ASP A 79 1.38 6.39 -16.12
CA ASP A 79 1.31 7.73 -15.52
C ASP A 79 0.88 7.71 -14.04
N LEU A 80 0.10 6.69 -13.66
CA LEU A 80 -0.29 6.45 -12.27
C LEU A 80 0.82 5.77 -11.44
N GLN A 81 1.94 5.35 -12.05
CA GLN A 81 3.06 4.83 -11.26
C GLN A 81 3.82 6.00 -10.62
N PRO A 82 4.08 5.94 -9.31
CA PRO A 82 4.90 6.96 -8.67
C PRO A 82 6.32 6.93 -9.24
N SER A 83 6.97 8.10 -9.25
CA SER A 83 8.39 8.22 -9.61
C SER A 83 9.34 7.65 -8.54
N TRP A 84 8.80 7.37 -7.34
CA TRP A 84 9.52 6.85 -6.19
C TRP A 84 9.28 5.35 -5.99
N GLY A 85 10.28 4.67 -5.44
CA GLY A 85 10.27 3.23 -5.17
C GLY A 85 10.13 2.88 -3.68
N ALA A 86 10.12 1.58 -3.38
CA ALA A 86 10.07 1.09 -2.01
C ALA A 86 11.21 1.62 -1.12
N GLY A 87 12.42 1.79 -1.68
CA GLY A 87 13.56 2.34 -0.94
C GLY A 87 13.34 3.78 -0.47
N GLU A 88 12.70 4.63 -1.28
CA GLU A 88 12.40 6.01 -0.92
C GLU A 88 11.28 6.07 0.14
N MET A 89 10.28 5.20 0.03
CA MET A 89 9.26 5.04 1.09
C MET A 89 9.88 4.58 2.41
N VAL A 90 10.82 3.63 2.38
CA VAL A 90 11.56 3.18 3.56
C VAL A 90 12.37 4.34 4.14
N ALA A 91 13.01 5.17 3.32
CA ALA A 91 13.76 6.34 3.79
C ALA A 91 12.85 7.37 4.49
N ILE A 92 11.71 7.71 3.88
CA ILE A 92 10.70 8.61 4.47
C ILE A 92 10.19 8.05 5.80
N TRP A 93 9.82 6.77 5.82
CA TRP A 93 9.36 6.11 7.02
C TRP A 93 10.44 6.10 8.10
N SER A 94 11.69 5.82 7.73
CA SER A 94 12.83 5.77 8.64
C SER A 94 13.04 7.11 9.34
N GLN A 95 12.91 8.22 8.62
CA GLN A 95 13.01 9.56 9.20
C GLN A 95 11.92 9.83 10.25
N GLN A 96 10.73 9.25 10.11
CA GLN A 96 9.64 9.46 11.07
C GLN A 96 9.72 8.48 12.24
N PHE A 97 9.87 7.18 11.95
CA PHE A 97 9.89 6.10 12.92
C PHE A 97 11.11 6.16 13.83
N GLY A 98 12.29 6.43 13.26
CA GLY A 98 13.54 6.48 13.99
C GLY A 98 13.65 7.60 15.02
N THR A 99 12.81 8.63 14.92
CA THR A 99 12.78 9.72 15.92
C THR A 99 12.16 9.29 17.26
N LYS A 100 11.53 8.11 17.31
CA LYS A 100 10.79 7.62 18.48
C LYS A 100 11.57 6.68 19.38
N PHE A 101 12.76 6.27 18.97
CA PHE A 101 13.61 5.31 19.68
C PHE A 101 14.97 5.93 20.01
N THR A 102 15.67 5.48 21.04
CA THR A 102 17.11 5.79 21.18
C THR A 102 17.94 4.92 20.24
N ASP A 103 19.23 5.23 20.09
CA ASP A 103 20.12 4.40 19.26
C ASP A 103 20.30 3.00 19.87
N GLU A 104 20.31 2.90 21.20
CA GLU A 104 20.41 1.62 21.92
C GLU A 104 19.14 0.77 21.73
N GLU A 105 17.96 1.38 21.73
CA GLU A 105 16.71 0.68 21.45
C GLU A 105 16.66 0.18 20.00
N LEU A 106 17.12 1.00 19.04
CA LEU A 106 17.26 0.58 17.65
C LEU A 106 18.21 -0.61 17.51
N ASP A 107 19.35 -0.59 18.20
CA ASP A 107 20.31 -1.70 18.18
C ASP A 107 19.71 -2.99 18.76
N GLN A 108 18.93 -2.89 19.85
CA GLN A 108 18.23 -4.04 20.43
C GLN A 108 17.18 -4.61 19.47
N LEU A 109 16.40 -3.75 18.80
CA LEU A 109 15.42 -4.16 17.82
C LEU A 109 16.09 -4.84 16.62
N ILE A 110 17.18 -4.27 16.11
CA ILE A 110 17.97 -4.86 15.02
C ILE A 110 18.48 -6.23 15.44
N ALA A 111 19.07 -6.36 16.64
CA ALA A 111 19.57 -7.64 17.15
C ALA A 111 18.45 -8.69 17.24
N PHE A 112 17.26 -8.31 17.71
CA PHE A 112 16.11 -9.22 17.75
C PHE A 112 15.66 -9.63 16.34
N TYR A 113 15.35 -8.67 15.47
CA TYR A 113 14.78 -8.97 14.15
C TYR A 113 15.78 -9.66 13.21
N THR A 114 17.09 -9.52 13.44
CA THR A 114 18.12 -10.27 12.70
C THR A 114 18.44 -11.65 13.31
N SER A 115 17.94 -11.94 14.52
CA SER A 115 18.09 -13.26 15.14
C SER A 115 17.27 -14.35 14.42
N PRO A 116 17.62 -15.64 14.57
CA PRO A 116 16.83 -16.74 14.01
C PRO A 116 15.36 -16.73 14.46
N LEU A 117 15.10 -16.34 15.72
CA LEU A 117 13.74 -16.27 16.24
C LEU A 117 12.97 -15.08 15.65
N GLY A 118 13.60 -13.91 15.54
CA GLY A 118 12.99 -12.72 14.93
C GLY A 118 12.65 -12.93 13.46
N GLN A 119 13.57 -13.52 12.69
CA GLN A 119 13.31 -13.89 11.29
C GLN A 119 12.17 -14.92 11.16
N LYS A 120 12.10 -15.88 12.09
CA LYS A 120 10.99 -16.85 12.13
C LYS A 120 9.66 -16.16 12.46
N GLU A 121 9.65 -15.19 13.37
CA GLU A 121 8.45 -14.41 13.71
C GLU A 121 7.96 -13.63 12.48
N VAL A 122 8.83 -12.89 11.79
CA VAL A 122 8.49 -12.14 10.58
C VAL A 122 7.90 -13.05 9.51
N ALA A 123 8.53 -14.20 9.26
CA ALA A 123 8.04 -15.18 8.29
C ALA A 123 6.68 -15.77 8.70
N ALA A 124 6.52 -16.17 9.96
CA ALA A 124 5.27 -16.72 10.49
C ALA A 124 4.13 -15.71 10.41
N THR A 125 4.39 -14.44 10.75
CA THR A 125 3.41 -13.36 10.64
C THR A 125 3.00 -13.14 9.18
N ARG A 126 3.95 -13.12 8.25
CA ARG A 126 3.68 -13.00 6.80
C ARG A 126 2.82 -14.14 6.27
N GLU A 127 3.05 -15.37 6.75
CA GLU A 127 2.30 -16.56 6.33
C GLU A 127 0.91 -16.64 6.96
N ALA A 128 0.77 -16.26 8.23
CA ALA A 128 -0.49 -16.35 8.97
C ALA A 128 -1.47 -15.23 8.63
N LEU A 129 -0.98 -14.02 8.32
CA LEU A 129 -1.82 -12.84 8.14
C LEU A 129 -2.86 -12.98 7.00
N PRO A 130 -2.52 -13.55 5.81
CA PRO A 130 -3.52 -13.80 4.76
C PRO A 130 -4.65 -14.73 5.22
N ALA A 131 -4.30 -15.82 5.90
CA ALA A 131 -5.28 -16.78 6.42
C ALA A 131 -6.18 -16.13 7.50
N PHE A 132 -5.59 -15.33 8.39
CA PHE A 132 -6.33 -14.55 9.38
C PHE A 132 -7.34 -13.60 8.70
N ASN A 133 -6.88 -12.82 7.71
CA ASN A 133 -7.74 -11.90 6.97
C ASN A 133 -8.88 -12.62 6.25
N GLN A 134 -8.62 -13.79 5.67
CA GLN A 134 -9.64 -14.60 5.02
C GLN A 134 -10.75 -15.04 6.01
N VAL A 135 -10.37 -15.45 7.22
CA VAL A 135 -11.33 -15.82 8.27
C VAL A 135 -12.18 -14.63 8.69
N ILE A 136 -11.57 -13.46 8.91
CA ILE A 136 -12.30 -12.24 9.28
C ILE A 136 -13.25 -11.82 8.16
N GLN A 137 -12.81 -11.82 6.90
CA GLN A 137 -13.66 -11.48 5.75
C GLN A 137 -14.85 -12.43 5.61
N ALA A 138 -14.64 -13.75 5.78
CA ALA A 138 -15.72 -14.73 5.75
C ALA A 138 -16.77 -14.49 6.85
N ARG A 139 -16.33 -14.07 8.05
CA ARG A 139 -17.23 -13.72 9.16
C ARG A 139 -17.97 -12.39 8.92
N TYR A 140 -17.33 -11.45 8.23
CA TYR A 140 -17.91 -10.14 7.96
C TYR A 140 -18.89 -10.14 6.79
N LYS A 141 -18.70 -11.01 5.80
CA LYS A 141 -19.55 -11.14 4.61
C LYS A 141 -21.06 -11.18 4.91
N PRO A 142 -21.59 -12.06 5.79
CA PRO A 142 -23.03 -12.08 6.06
C PRO A 142 -23.55 -10.82 6.77
N ILE A 143 -22.69 -10.14 7.55
CA ILE A 143 -23.02 -8.87 8.19
C ILE A 143 -23.15 -7.78 7.12
N GLN A 144 -22.19 -7.71 6.21
CA GLN A 144 -22.18 -6.76 5.10
C GLN A 144 -23.36 -6.97 4.15
N GLU A 145 -23.67 -8.22 3.79
CA GLU A 145 -24.82 -8.57 2.95
C GLU A 145 -26.14 -8.10 3.57
N ARG A 146 -26.34 -8.39 4.87
CA ARG A 146 -27.53 -7.95 5.60
C ARG A 146 -27.66 -6.44 5.67
N ALA A 147 -26.56 -5.75 6.01
CA ALA A 147 -26.54 -4.29 6.12
C ALA A 147 -26.82 -3.62 4.75
N THR A 148 -26.24 -4.17 3.68
CA THR A 148 -26.46 -3.68 2.31
C THR A 148 -27.92 -3.86 1.88
N ALA A 149 -28.52 -5.02 2.16
CA ALA A 149 -29.93 -5.25 1.86
C ALA A 149 -30.85 -4.27 2.61
N ALA A 150 -30.62 -4.07 3.91
CA ALA A 150 -31.37 -3.11 4.72
C ALA A 150 -31.21 -1.67 4.23
N PHE A 151 -29.98 -1.28 3.84
CA PHE A 151 -29.72 0.02 3.25
C PHE A 151 -30.50 0.24 1.94
N MET A 152 -30.47 -0.73 1.01
CA MET A 152 -31.18 -0.63 -0.27
C MET A 152 -32.69 -0.55 -0.07
N GLN A 153 -33.25 -1.33 0.87
CA GLN A 153 -34.66 -1.22 1.25
C GLN A 153 -35.00 0.20 1.73
N ARG A 154 -34.14 0.79 2.58
CA ARG A 154 -34.35 2.15 3.08
C ARG A 154 -34.27 3.20 1.97
N ILE A 155 -33.32 3.10 1.05
CA ILE A 155 -33.23 4.01 -0.10
C ILE A 155 -34.48 3.92 -0.98
N GLN A 156 -34.97 2.72 -1.26
CA GLN A 156 -36.19 2.53 -2.05
C GLN A 156 -37.43 3.12 -1.35
N GLN A 157 -37.52 2.98 -0.04
CA GLN A 157 -38.57 3.60 0.76
C GLN A 157 -38.50 5.13 0.66
N ILE A 158 -37.33 5.73 0.88
CA ILE A 158 -37.12 7.19 0.77
C ILE A 158 -37.48 7.69 -0.63
N LYS A 159 -37.09 6.97 -1.70
CA LYS A 159 -37.42 7.33 -3.08
C LYS A 159 -38.94 7.40 -3.31
N THR A 160 -39.66 6.41 -2.75
CA THR A 160 -41.11 6.32 -2.80
C THR A 160 -41.78 7.45 -2.02
N GLU A 161 -41.28 7.75 -0.82
CA GLU A 161 -41.75 8.85 0.04
C GLU A 161 -41.51 10.22 -0.60
N CYS A 162 -40.32 10.43 -1.19
CA CYS A 162 -39.93 11.65 -1.87
C CYS A 162 -40.79 11.95 -3.11
N ARG A 163 -41.30 10.91 -3.81
CA ARG A 163 -41.82 11.01 -5.18
C ARG A 163 -40.81 11.61 -6.16
N CYS A 164 -39.52 11.33 -5.91
CA CYS A 164 -38.38 11.76 -6.71
C CYS A 164 -38.43 11.24 -8.17
N ASP A 165 -39.36 10.34 -8.49
CA ASP A 165 -39.59 9.74 -9.83
C ASP A 165 -40.61 10.52 -10.69
N LYS A 166 -40.80 11.81 -10.45
CA LYS A 166 -41.64 12.68 -11.29
C LYS A 166 -40.82 13.58 -12.20
#